data_AF-A0AA36BXC2-F1
#
_entry.id   AF-A0AA36BXC2-F1
#
_cell.length_a   1.000
_cell.length_b   1.000
_cell.length_c   1.000
_cell.angle_alpha   90.00
_cell.angle_beta   90.00
_cell.angle_gamma   90.00
#
_symmetry.space_group_name_H-M   'P 1'
#
loop_
_entity.id
_entity.type
_entity.pdbx_description
1 polymer ?
#
loop_
_entity_poly.entity_id
_entity_poly.type
_entity_poly.pdbx_seq_one_letter_code
_entity_poly.pdbx_strand_id
1 'polypeptide(L)'
;MTIKYLLFVAICLGIAREIYALDLTLTPGETGDAVIDATIRKIRTKCILAQDYYFLRRLAEAQMNSIAATTGGIWRVTSAQLTIVQNACNGLLQTKCNEVTTEFNVDVSTLTISDLQKPLYSGLVMSLFILNSVSPVPLQKAQQALSWKNYIYSNGDTTEFVTWSNELEQLNDCAGNQMDLVFVIDASGSVGTTNFDLTKVFLDNVVSNLDISGTETRVAVVRFSNDPHVMFGLDTHSTKTAVKSAINLITYDGGGTNTTSALDLARTSVFTNTRTSVAAKVLVLVTDGKSSSETGTVAAAQRLKDDGVTIFTIGVVNPRVSELTAAASEPSCTHFIHLNDYNEIDFIVKEIQSESCADNYSFTLLLDFIVKEIRSASCDGSIHVNDTTEITDNPLPNCNVTKQQILNSTIVITSHSFTTITVSIQCGVATMYGSFNNSNPSLANYDYITYATDMSPGRMFVGKPTSPSTFFHTISSKMLCGLNTTDCYNAHYNITFTTIGVNDSCTTVTTHSVVPIL
;
A
#
# COMPACT_ATOMS: atom_id res chain seq x y z
N MET A 1 33.33 7.00 -14.57
CA MET A 1 33.22 6.28 -13.28
C MET A 1 31.83 5.66 -13.24
N THR A 2 31.72 4.34 -13.29
CA THR A 2 30.49 3.63 -13.73
C THR A 2 29.39 3.64 -12.67
N ILE A 3 28.15 3.83 -13.10
CA ILE A 3 26.88 3.85 -12.33
C ILE A 3 26.78 2.75 -11.25
N LYS A 4 27.42 1.60 -11.47
CA LYS A 4 27.50 0.49 -10.49
C LYS A 4 28.23 0.86 -9.19
N TYR A 5 29.21 1.75 -9.21
CA TYR A 5 29.98 2.13 -8.02
C TYR A 5 29.21 3.11 -7.12
N LEU A 6 28.39 4.00 -7.70
CA LEU A 6 27.49 4.88 -6.93
C LEU A 6 26.33 4.10 -6.30
N LEU A 7 25.79 3.11 -7.01
CA LEU A 7 24.74 2.22 -6.50
C LEU A 7 25.23 1.44 -5.26
N PHE A 8 26.48 0.98 -5.29
CA PHE A 8 27.08 0.25 -4.18
C PHE A 8 27.30 1.13 -2.93
N VAL A 9 27.67 2.40 -3.11
CA VAL A 9 27.86 3.37 -2.00
C VAL A 9 26.53 3.77 -1.37
N ALA A 10 25.46 3.97 -2.16
CA ALA A 10 24.12 4.28 -1.66
C ALA A 10 23.47 3.10 -0.90
N ILE A 11 23.75 1.86 -1.33
CA ILE A 11 23.34 0.63 -0.62
C ILE A 11 24.17 0.44 0.66
N CYS A 12 25.48 0.69 0.64
CA CYS A 12 26.35 0.52 1.82
C CYS A 12 26.12 1.58 2.92
N LEU A 13 25.58 2.75 2.59
CA LEU A 13 25.28 3.81 3.56
C LEU A 13 23.83 3.79 4.06
N GLY A 14 23.03 2.78 3.69
CA GLY A 14 21.64 2.64 4.17
C GLY A 14 20.67 3.74 3.71
N ILE A 15 21.04 4.48 2.65
CA ILE A 15 20.32 5.66 2.13
C ILE A 15 19.25 5.30 1.09
N ALA A 16 19.12 4.01 0.74
CA ALA A 16 18.25 3.56 -0.34
C ALA A 16 16.80 3.25 0.11
N ARG A 17 16.49 3.38 1.41
CA ARG A 17 15.11 3.27 1.89
C ARG A 17 14.66 4.62 2.41
N GLU A 18 13.66 5.13 1.70
CA GLU A 18 12.82 6.29 1.99
C GLU A 18 13.44 7.62 1.54
N ILE A 19 12.92 8.19 0.46
CA ILE A 19 12.89 9.62 0.15
C ILE A 19 11.42 9.99 0.32
N TYR A 20 11.09 11.02 1.08
CA TYR A 20 9.71 11.51 1.11
C TYR A 20 9.45 12.29 -0.16
N ALA A 21 8.78 11.60 -1.07
CA ALA A 21 8.36 12.07 -2.37
C ALA A 21 7.33 13.20 -2.22
N LEU A 22 7.48 14.24 -3.05
CA LEU A 22 6.35 15.09 -3.42
C LEU A 22 5.15 14.20 -3.74
N ASP A 23 3.99 14.48 -3.18
CA ASP A 23 2.78 13.73 -3.47
C ASP A 23 2.28 14.03 -4.87
N LEU A 24 2.85 13.33 -5.85
CA LEU A 24 2.55 13.51 -7.27
C LEU A 24 1.08 13.31 -7.60
N THR A 25 0.31 12.62 -6.74
CA THR A 25 -1.13 12.45 -6.94
C THR A 25 -1.93 13.74 -6.76
N LEU A 26 -1.37 14.74 -6.07
CA LEU A 26 -1.97 16.06 -5.85
C LEU A 26 -1.31 17.16 -6.68
N THR A 27 -0.25 16.85 -7.41
CA THR A 27 0.46 17.80 -8.27
C THR A 27 -0.22 17.85 -9.66
N PRO A 28 -0.72 19.03 -10.09
CA PRO A 28 -1.37 19.17 -11.39
C PRO A 28 -0.46 18.76 -12.55
N GLY A 29 -0.97 17.94 -13.47
CA GLY A 29 -0.27 17.56 -14.71
C GLY A 29 0.76 16.44 -14.56
N GLU A 30 0.97 15.89 -13.36
CA GLU A 30 1.80 14.69 -13.18
C GLU A 30 1.14 13.47 -13.83
N THR A 31 1.96 12.64 -14.45
CA THR A 31 1.53 11.45 -15.22
C THR A 31 2.56 10.32 -15.04
N GLY A 32 2.27 9.15 -15.62
CA GLY A 32 3.16 7.98 -15.57
C GLY A 32 2.67 6.91 -14.60
N ASP A 33 3.13 5.67 -14.83
CA ASP A 33 2.63 4.46 -14.17
C ASP A 33 2.64 4.54 -12.65
N ALA A 34 3.69 5.10 -12.08
CA ALA A 34 3.84 5.18 -10.64
C ALA A 34 2.87 6.19 -9.98
N VAL A 35 2.51 7.26 -10.69
CA VAL A 35 1.50 8.24 -10.25
C VAL A 35 0.10 7.63 -10.36
N ILE A 36 -0.14 6.83 -11.40
CA ILE A 36 -1.38 6.08 -11.59
C ILE A 36 -1.56 5.08 -10.44
N ASP A 37 -0.53 4.26 -10.14
CA ASP A 37 -0.58 3.27 -9.06
C ASP A 37 -0.76 3.92 -7.69
N ALA A 38 -0.02 4.99 -7.41
CA ALA A 38 -0.16 5.72 -6.15
C ALA A 38 -1.58 6.30 -5.99
N THR A 39 -2.15 6.84 -7.07
CA THR A 39 -3.52 7.38 -7.06
C THR A 39 -4.54 6.27 -6.81
N ILE A 40 -4.45 5.16 -7.55
CA ILE A 40 -5.36 4.02 -7.39
C ILE A 40 -5.25 3.45 -5.98
N ARG A 41 -4.04 3.30 -5.45
CA ARG A 41 -3.80 2.82 -4.08
C ARG A 41 -4.46 3.74 -3.04
N LYS A 42 -4.35 5.05 -3.18
CA LYS A 42 -5.03 6.01 -2.29
C LYS A 42 -6.55 5.87 -2.35
N ILE A 43 -7.13 5.75 -3.54
CA ILE A 43 -8.57 5.57 -3.69
C ILE A 43 -9.00 4.23 -3.07
N ARG A 44 -8.22 3.18 -3.33
CA ARG A 44 -8.46 1.81 -2.89
C ARG A 44 -8.41 1.62 -1.39
N THR A 45 -7.41 2.20 -0.74
CA THR A 45 -7.22 2.08 0.72
C THR A 45 -8.35 2.66 1.57
N LYS A 46 -9.20 3.51 0.98
CA LYS A 46 -10.35 4.09 1.68
C LYS A 46 -11.62 3.25 1.61
N CYS A 47 -11.69 2.23 0.76
CA CYS A 47 -12.84 1.32 0.69
C CYS A 47 -14.20 1.93 0.32
N ILE A 48 -14.27 3.21 -0.04
CA ILE A 48 -15.55 3.87 -0.33
C ILE A 48 -16.01 3.71 -1.80
N LEU A 49 -15.08 3.42 -2.71
CA LEU A 49 -15.30 3.32 -4.17
C LEU A 49 -14.85 1.95 -4.71
N ALA A 50 -15.43 0.89 -4.16
CA ALA A 50 -14.97 -0.50 -4.28
C ALA A 50 -15.05 -1.15 -5.69
N GLN A 51 -15.38 -0.41 -6.76
CA GLN A 51 -15.59 -1.03 -8.07
C GLN A 51 -14.35 -0.93 -8.98
N ASP A 52 -13.74 -2.11 -9.17
CA ASP A 52 -12.74 -2.48 -10.18
C ASP A 52 -11.59 -1.47 -10.40
N TYR A 53 -10.67 -1.42 -9.43
CA TYR A 53 -9.41 -0.68 -9.51
C TYR A 53 -8.56 -1.07 -10.73
N TYR A 54 -8.70 -2.31 -11.24
CA TYR A 54 -8.03 -2.74 -12.47
C TYR A 54 -8.67 -2.11 -13.70
N PHE A 55 -9.99 -2.01 -13.75
CA PHE A 55 -10.65 -1.24 -14.80
C PHE A 55 -10.24 0.23 -14.74
N LEU A 56 -10.15 0.83 -13.54
CA LEU A 56 -9.64 2.19 -13.39
C LEU A 56 -8.19 2.33 -13.89
N ARG A 57 -7.31 1.36 -13.64
CA ARG A 57 -5.94 1.32 -14.19
C ARG A 57 -5.92 1.22 -15.72
N ARG A 58 -6.72 0.30 -16.28
CA ARG A 58 -6.81 0.10 -17.74
C ARG A 58 -7.38 1.33 -18.45
N LEU A 59 -8.30 2.04 -17.81
CA LEU A 59 -8.83 3.31 -18.31
C LEU A 59 -7.76 4.39 -18.34
N ALA A 60 -6.95 4.52 -17.29
CA ALA A 60 -5.83 5.47 -17.27
C ALA A 60 -4.91 5.22 -18.47
N GLU A 61 -4.54 3.97 -18.71
CA GLU A 61 -3.67 3.59 -19.83
C GLU A 61 -4.31 3.85 -21.19
N ALA A 62 -5.54 3.38 -21.39
CA ALA A 62 -6.24 3.54 -22.66
C ALA A 62 -6.43 5.03 -23.00
N GLN A 63 -6.81 5.85 -22.02
CA GLN A 63 -7.03 7.28 -22.23
C GLN A 63 -5.72 8.05 -22.44
N MET A 64 -4.63 7.65 -21.79
CA MET A 64 -3.31 8.25 -22.01
C MET A 64 -2.77 7.95 -23.41
N ASN A 65 -3.04 6.76 -23.95
CA ASN A 65 -2.63 6.38 -25.31
C ASN A 65 -3.56 6.91 -26.41
N SER A 66 -4.86 7.01 -26.16
CA SER A 66 -5.85 7.29 -27.21
C SER A 66 -6.42 8.72 -27.21
N ILE A 67 -6.16 9.53 -26.19
CA ILE A 67 -6.76 10.87 -26.03
C ILE A 67 -5.66 11.93 -25.84
N ALA A 68 -5.44 12.75 -26.88
CA ALA A 68 -4.43 13.80 -26.91
C ALA A 68 -4.73 15.04 -26.01
N ALA A 69 -5.85 15.07 -25.29
CA ALA A 69 -6.24 16.21 -24.48
C ALA A 69 -5.41 16.29 -23.18
N THR A 70 -4.90 17.47 -22.85
CA THR A 70 -4.20 17.70 -21.56
C THR A 70 -5.16 18.07 -20.43
N THR A 71 -6.46 18.19 -20.68
CA THR A 71 -7.49 18.57 -19.69
C THR A 71 -8.18 17.37 -19.06
N GLY A 72 -8.50 17.46 -17.77
CA GLY A 72 -9.15 16.39 -17.02
C GLY A 72 -8.20 15.34 -16.42
N GLY A 73 -6.89 15.64 -16.35
CA GLY A 73 -5.89 14.80 -15.69
C GLY A 73 -5.59 13.49 -16.42
N ILE A 74 -5.19 12.46 -15.67
CA ILE A 74 -4.85 11.13 -16.20
C ILE A 74 -6.08 10.44 -16.81
N TRP A 75 -7.23 10.47 -16.12
CA TRP A 75 -8.48 9.85 -16.57
C TRP A 75 -9.30 10.71 -17.54
N ARG A 76 -8.69 11.77 -18.10
CA ARG A 76 -9.25 12.63 -19.17
C ARG A 76 -10.74 12.97 -18.99
N VAL A 77 -11.13 13.31 -17.76
CA VAL A 77 -12.54 13.56 -17.42
C VAL A 77 -13.02 14.81 -18.16
N THR A 78 -14.09 14.67 -18.93
CA THR A 78 -14.69 15.78 -19.69
C THR A 78 -15.65 16.60 -18.84
N SER A 79 -15.95 17.84 -19.27
CA SER A 79 -16.96 18.69 -18.61
C SER A 79 -18.34 18.03 -18.53
N ALA A 80 -18.71 17.25 -19.55
CA ALA A 80 -19.98 16.51 -19.55
C ALA A 80 -19.99 15.40 -18.48
N GLN A 81 -18.91 14.62 -18.37
CA GLN A 81 -18.77 13.58 -17.35
C GLN A 81 -18.75 14.17 -15.94
N LEU A 82 -18.01 15.26 -15.72
CA LEU A 82 -18.01 15.97 -14.43
C LEU A 82 -19.43 16.43 -14.05
N THR A 83 -20.18 16.99 -15.00
CA THR A 83 -21.57 17.42 -14.77
C THR A 83 -22.48 16.24 -14.40
N ILE A 84 -22.32 15.09 -15.07
CA ILE A 84 -23.07 13.87 -14.74
C ILE A 84 -22.78 13.44 -13.30
N VAL A 85 -21.51 13.41 -12.88
CA VAL A 85 -21.12 13.05 -11.52
C VAL A 85 -21.66 14.05 -10.50
N GLN A 86 -21.55 15.36 -10.77
CA GLN A 86 -22.06 16.40 -9.87
C GLN A 86 -23.58 16.31 -9.68
N ASN A 87 -24.33 16.03 -10.76
CA ASN A 87 -25.76 15.77 -10.67
C ASN A 87 -26.06 14.49 -9.86
N ALA A 88 -25.27 13.43 -10.05
CA ALA A 88 -25.41 12.20 -9.28
C ALA A 88 -25.09 12.39 -7.79
N CYS A 89 -24.11 13.24 -7.44
CA CYS A 89 -23.81 13.61 -6.04
C CYS A 89 -24.97 14.34 -5.35
N ASN A 90 -25.83 15.02 -6.10
CA ASN A 90 -27.07 15.61 -5.59
C ASN A 90 -28.27 14.65 -5.63
N GLY A 91 -28.05 13.39 -6.00
CA GLY A 91 -29.09 12.38 -6.15
C GLY A 91 -28.60 11.00 -5.73
N LEU A 92 -28.52 10.08 -6.69
CA LEU A 92 -28.29 8.65 -6.45
C LEU A 92 -26.94 8.33 -5.76
N LEU A 93 -25.92 9.17 -5.93
CA LEU A 93 -24.58 8.97 -5.36
C LEU A 93 -24.28 9.89 -4.17
N GLN A 94 -25.27 10.56 -3.58
CA GLN A 94 -25.05 11.51 -2.49
C GLN A 94 -24.22 10.93 -1.34
N THR A 95 -24.56 9.73 -0.85
CA THR A 95 -23.81 9.06 0.22
C THR A 95 -22.34 8.85 -0.19
N LYS A 96 -22.09 8.41 -1.42
CA LYS A 96 -20.73 8.15 -1.93
C LYS A 96 -19.91 9.42 -2.07
N CYS A 97 -20.51 10.53 -2.51
CA CYS A 97 -19.81 11.81 -2.59
C CYS A 97 -19.51 12.40 -1.20
N ASN A 98 -20.38 12.18 -0.21
CA ASN A 98 -20.10 12.56 1.18
C ASN A 98 -18.95 11.73 1.79
N GLU A 99 -18.90 10.43 1.50
CA GLU A 99 -17.78 9.56 1.87
C GLU A 99 -16.47 10.05 1.23
N VAL A 100 -16.47 10.41 -0.06
CA VAL A 100 -15.29 10.99 -0.74
C VAL A 100 -14.84 12.28 -0.06
N THR A 101 -15.78 13.16 0.27
CA THR A 101 -15.49 14.42 0.96
C THR A 101 -14.84 14.15 2.31
N THR A 102 -15.34 13.17 3.06
CA THR A 102 -14.84 12.81 4.39
C THR A 102 -13.44 12.18 4.34
N GLU A 103 -13.21 11.25 3.40
CA GLU A 103 -11.96 10.46 3.36
C GLU A 103 -10.81 11.14 2.62
N PHE A 104 -11.12 12.00 1.65
CA PHE A 104 -10.14 12.66 0.78
C PHE A 104 -10.10 14.17 0.93
N ASN A 105 -11.03 14.78 1.69
CA ASN A 105 -11.21 16.23 1.77
C ASN A 105 -11.42 16.87 0.38
N VAL A 106 -12.20 16.19 -0.47
CA VAL A 106 -12.53 16.64 -1.84
C VAL A 106 -14.04 16.73 -2.01
N ASP A 107 -14.56 17.95 -2.12
CA ASP A 107 -15.96 18.20 -2.47
C ASP A 107 -16.15 18.19 -3.98
N VAL A 108 -16.60 17.05 -4.51
CA VAL A 108 -16.82 16.81 -5.95
C VAL A 108 -17.83 17.79 -6.56
N SER A 109 -18.78 18.30 -5.76
CA SER A 109 -19.82 19.22 -6.26
C SER A 109 -19.26 20.58 -6.67
N THR A 110 -18.08 20.95 -6.18
CA THR A 110 -17.44 22.26 -6.43
C THR A 110 -16.29 22.20 -7.42
N LEU A 111 -15.85 21.00 -7.82
CA LEU A 111 -14.69 20.83 -8.68
C LEU A 111 -14.91 21.44 -10.07
N THR A 112 -13.83 21.99 -10.62
CA THR A 112 -13.73 22.44 -12.00
C THR A 112 -12.83 21.51 -12.82
N ILE A 113 -12.87 21.60 -14.15
CA ILE A 113 -11.97 20.83 -15.02
C ILE A 113 -10.48 21.15 -14.76
N SER A 114 -10.17 22.35 -14.25
CA SER A 114 -8.81 22.70 -13.87
C SER A 114 -8.33 21.91 -12.65
N ASP A 115 -9.21 21.63 -11.69
CA ASP A 115 -8.88 20.84 -10.50
C ASP A 115 -8.59 19.39 -10.84
N LEU A 116 -9.24 18.88 -11.89
CA LEU A 116 -9.05 17.51 -12.38
C LEU A 116 -7.67 17.29 -13.02
N GLN A 117 -6.85 18.33 -13.19
CA GLN A 117 -5.43 18.16 -13.53
C GLN A 117 -4.65 17.37 -12.48
N LYS A 118 -5.16 17.34 -11.24
CA LYS A 118 -4.59 16.50 -10.18
C LYS A 118 -5.00 15.04 -10.40
N PRO A 119 -4.05 14.08 -10.44
CA PRO A 119 -4.34 12.67 -10.62
C PRO A 119 -5.41 12.14 -9.65
N LEU A 120 -5.31 12.46 -8.35
CA LEU A 120 -6.27 12.00 -7.35
C LEU A 120 -7.70 12.47 -7.67
N TYR A 121 -7.85 13.71 -8.13
CA TYR A 121 -9.18 14.31 -8.34
C TYR A 121 -9.83 13.73 -9.60
N SER A 122 -9.07 13.61 -10.69
CA SER A 122 -9.56 12.94 -11.90
C SER A 122 -9.88 11.46 -11.65
N GLY A 123 -9.09 10.76 -10.84
CA GLY A 123 -9.34 9.37 -10.43
C GLY A 123 -10.62 9.22 -9.60
N LEU A 124 -10.87 10.10 -8.62
CA LEU A 124 -12.08 10.10 -7.80
C LEU A 124 -13.34 10.35 -8.65
N VAL A 125 -13.30 11.35 -9.54
CA VAL A 125 -14.44 11.65 -10.41
C VAL A 125 -14.70 10.52 -11.41
N MET A 126 -13.66 9.92 -12.00
CA MET A 126 -13.84 8.77 -12.88
C MET A 126 -14.40 7.56 -12.13
N SER A 127 -13.95 7.30 -10.91
CA SER A 127 -14.49 6.21 -10.07
C SER A 127 -15.99 6.39 -9.79
N LEU A 128 -16.42 7.61 -9.45
CA LEU A 128 -17.84 7.93 -9.28
C LEU A 128 -18.62 7.83 -10.59
N PHE A 129 -18.01 8.22 -11.72
CA PHE A 129 -18.63 8.09 -13.04
C PHE A 129 -18.88 6.62 -13.41
N ILE A 130 -17.89 5.74 -13.17
CA ILE A 130 -18.01 4.29 -13.37
C ILE A 130 -19.14 3.73 -12.49
N LEU A 131 -19.17 4.12 -11.22
CA LEU A 131 -20.22 3.70 -10.28
C LEU A 131 -21.62 4.10 -10.74
N ASN A 132 -21.75 5.29 -11.35
CA ASN A 132 -23.03 5.78 -11.86
C ASN A 132 -23.45 5.12 -13.19
N SER A 133 -22.50 4.92 -14.11
CA SER A 133 -22.82 4.72 -15.54
C SER A 133 -22.43 3.34 -16.08
N VAL A 134 -21.55 2.61 -15.39
CA VAL A 134 -21.02 1.31 -15.86
C VAL A 134 -21.38 0.18 -14.90
N SER A 135 -21.54 0.45 -13.60
CA SER A 135 -21.79 -0.55 -12.56
C SER A 135 -22.93 -1.53 -12.89
N PRO A 136 -22.73 -2.86 -12.76
CA PRO A 136 -21.48 -3.50 -12.34
C PRO A 136 -20.43 -3.53 -13.46
N VAL A 137 -19.16 -3.27 -13.11
CA VAL A 137 -18.05 -3.37 -14.08
C VAL A 137 -17.90 -4.82 -14.55
N PRO A 138 -17.90 -5.09 -15.88
CA PRO A 138 -17.75 -6.45 -16.39
C PRO A 138 -16.39 -7.06 -16.04
N LEU A 139 -16.35 -8.36 -15.75
CA LEU A 139 -15.11 -9.06 -15.38
C LEU A 139 -14.15 -9.25 -16.57
N GLN A 140 -14.69 -9.47 -17.77
CA GLN A 140 -13.89 -9.78 -18.96
C GLN A 140 -13.36 -8.51 -19.62
N LYS A 141 -12.06 -8.47 -19.97
CA LYS A 141 -11.42 -7.32 -20.65
C LYS A 141 -12.16 -6.88 -21.91
N ALA A 142 -12.67 -7.84 -22.69
CA ALA A 142 -13.44 -7.54 -23.90
C ALA A 142 -14.75 -6.79 -23.59
N GLN A 143 -15.43 -7.15 -22.50
CA GLN A 143 -16.65 -6.46 -22.06
C GLN A 143 -16.33 -5.11 -21.40
N GLN A 144 -15.20 -5.00 -20.72
CA GLN A 144 -14.68 -3.71 -20.23
C GLN A 144 -14.34 -2.77 -21.40
N ALA A 145 -13.74 -3.28 -22.48
CA ALA A 145 -13.46 -2.50 -23.68
C ALA A 145 -14.75 -1.96 -24.32
N LEU A 146 -15.80 -2.77 -24.39
CA LEU A 146 -17.12 -2.32 -24.83
C LEU A 146 -17.70 -1.24 -23.90
N SER A 147 -17.52 -1.38 -22.59
CA SER A 147 -17.97 -0.38 -21.61
C SER A 147 -17.20 0.93 -21.75
N TRP A 148 -15.88 0.87 -21.95
CA TRP A 148 -15.05 2.03 -22.25
C TRP A 148 -15.55 2.76 -23.50
N LYS A 149 -15.77 2.03 -24.59
CA LYS A 149 -16.29 2.61 -25.83
C LYS A 149 -17.68 3.24 -25.65
N ASN A 150 -18.61 2.55 -25.00
CA ASN A 150 -20.00 2.97 -24.96
C ASN A 150 -20.25 4.12 -23.97
N TYR A 151 -19.52 4.18 -22.87
CA TYR A 151 -19.81 5.12 -21.77
C TYR A 151 -18.73 6.18 -21.54
N ILE A 152 -17.49 5.93 -21.96
CA ILE A 152 -16.35 6.80 -21.62
C ILE A 152 -15.79 7.49 -22.86
N TYR A 153 -15.52 6.75 -23.93
CA TYR A 153 -14.93 7.29 -25.16
C TYR A 153 -15.49 6.60 -26.40
N SER A 154 -16.49 7.22 -27.04
CA SER A 154 -17.23 6.64 -28.19
C SER A 154 -16.34 6.27 -29.39
N ASN A 155 -15.21 6.95 -29.55
CA ASN A 155 -14.25 6.71 -30.63
C ASN A 155 -13.17 5.68 -30.24
N GLY A 156 -13.23 5.09 -29.04
CA GLY A 156 -12.26 4.12 -28.57
C GLY A 156 -12.27 2.84 -29.41
N ASP A 157 -11.08 2.34 -29.74
CA ASP A 157 -10.90 1.03 -30.36
C ASP A 157 -10.82 -0.05 -29.28
N THR A 158 -11.82 -0.93 -29.25
CA THR A 158 -11.89 -2.01 -28.27
C THR A 158 -10.75 -3.02 -28.40
N THR A 159 -10.17 -3.16 -29.59
CA THR A 159 -9.02 -4.03 -29.85
C THR A 159 -7.78 -3.45 -29.21
N GLU A 160 -7.52 -2.15 -29.41
CA GLU A 160 -6.38 -1.45 -28.80
C GLU A 160 -6.48 -1.45 -27.27
N PHE A 161 -7.69 -1.21 -26.73
CA PHE A 161 -7.91 -1.32 -25.28
C PHE A 161 -7.48 -2.67 -24.71
N VAL A 162 -7.87 -3.77 -25.38
CA VAL A 162 -7.50 -5.12 -24.95
C VAL A 162 -5.99 -5.34 -25.10
N THR A 163 -5.37 -4.85 -26.18
CA THR A 163 -3.92 -4.91 -26.39
C THR A 163 -3.17 -4.21 -25.27
N TRP A 164 -3.45 -2.93 -25.01
CA TRP A 164 -2.80 -2.18 -23.91
C TRP A 164 -3.07 -2.82 -22.55
N SER A 165 -4.28 -3.35 -22.32
CA SER A 165 -4.60 -4.08 -21.09
C SER A 165 -3.82 -5.40 -20.95
N ASN A 166 -3.38 -6.00 -22.04
CA ASN A 166 -2.51 -7.19 -22.00
C ASN A 166 -1.05 -6.78 -21.79
N GLU A 167 -0.59 -5.72 -22.45
CA GLU A 167 0.76 -5.18 -22.30
C GLU A 167 1.02 -4.68 -20.88
N LEU A 168 0.09 -3.95 -20.27
CA LEU A 168 0.13 -3.58 -18.85
C LEU A 168 0.30 -4.78 -17.91
N GLU A 169 -0.42 -5.86 -18.18
CA GLU A 169 -0.37 -7.07 -17.35
C GLU A 169 0.91 -7.89 -17.60
N GLN A 170 1.57 -7.72 -18.74
CA GLN A 170 2.89 -8.28 -19.02
C GLN A 170 4.04 -7.40 -18.50
N LEU A 171 3.82 -6.09 -18.31
CA LEU A 171 4.79 -5.16 -17.71
C LEU A 171 4.75 -5.20 -16.17
N ASN A 172 3.62 -5.61 -15.60
CA ASN A 172 3.50 -5.97 -14.18
C ASN A 172 4.09 -7.35 -13.87
N ASP A 173 5.07 -7.81 -14.66
CA ASP A 173 5.85 -9.00 -14.32
C ASP A 173 6.61 -8.69 -13.03
N CYS A 174 6.13 -9.23 -11.91
CA CYS A 174 6.76 -9.12 -10.60
C CYS A 174 7.99 -10.03 -10.52
N ALA A 175 8.71 -10.14 -11.64
CA ALA A 175 9.94 -10.85 -11.84
C ALA A 175 10.97 -10.32 -10.84
N GLY A 176 11.26 -11.14 -9.83
CA GLY A 176 12.18 -10.83 -8.74
C GLY A 176 11.54 -10.57 -7.37
N ASN A 177 10.20 -10.55 -7.26
CA ASN A 177 9.56 -10.43 -5.97
C ASN A 177 9.42 -11.79 -5.29
N GLN A 178 9.86 -11.82 -4.04
CA GLN A 178 9.83 -13.01 -3.21
C GLN A 178 8.51 -13.03 -2.45
N MET A 179 7.71 -14.08 -2.59
CA MET A 179 6.48 -14.23 -1.82
C MET A 179 6.41 -15.60 -1.17
N ASP A 180 6.05 -15.65 0.10
CA ASP A 180 5.69 -16.86 0.82
C ASP A 180 4.17 -16.86 1.00
N LEU A 181 3.48 -17.66 0.20
CA LEU A 181 2.02 -17.74 0.13
C LEU A 181 1.51 -19.00 0.87
N VAL A 182 0.67 -18.81 1.87
CA VAL A 182 0.08 -19.89 2.67
C VAL A 182 -1.44 -19.90 2.49
N PHE A 183 -1.98 -20.97 1.93
CA PHE A 183 -3.42 -21.20 1.91
C PHE A 183 -3.85 -21.89 3.19
N VAL A 184 -4.91 -21.38 3.82
CA VAL A 184 -5.60 -22.02 4.95
C VAL A 184 -7.01 -22.35 4.48
N ILE A 185 -7.27 -23.62 4.19
CA ILE A 185 -8.51 -24.06 3.54
C ILE A 185 -9.41 -24.87 4.48
N ASP A 186 -10.68 -24.49 4.50
CA ASP A 186 -11.72 -25.16 5.27
C ASP A 186 -12.17 -26.46 4.59
N ALA A 187 -12.14 -27.56 5.33
CA ALA A 187 -12.63 -28.88 4.93
C ALA A 187 -13.75 -29.35 5.88
N SER A 188 -14.41 -28.44 6.57
CA SER A 188 -15.51 -28.73 7.49
C SER A 188 -16.75 -29.28 6.77
N GLY A 189 -17.66 -29.84 7.56
CA GLY A 189 -18.90 -30.44 7.09
C GLY A 189 -19.83 -29.48 6.33
N SER A 190 -19.75 -28.17 6.59
CA SER A 190 -20.55 -27.16 5.88
C SER A 190 -20.11 -26.96 4.44
N VAL A 191 -18.80 -27.13 4.18
CA VAL A 191 -18.21 -27.02 2.84
C VAL A 191 -18.72 -28.16 1.96
N GLY A 192 -18.58 -29.40 2.42
CA GLY A 192 -18.91 -30.59 1.62
C GLY A 192 -17.91 -30.84 0.48
N THR A 193 -17.89 -32.08 -0.02
CA THR A 193 -16.88 -32.53 -0.98
C THR A 193 -16.85 -31.70 -2.27
N THR A 194 -18.03 -31.37 -2.84
CA THR A 194 -18.11 -30.63 -4.09
C THR A 194 -17.50 -29.24 -3.99
N ASN A 195 -17.79 -28.49 -2.92
CA ASN A 195 -17.24 -27.14 -2.74
C ASN A 195 -15.76 -27.17 -2.35
N PHE A 196 -15.33 -28.23 -1.67
CA PHE A 196 -13.91 -28.44 -1.38
C PHE A 196 -13.11 -28.65 -2.68
N ASP A 197 -13.66 -29.40 -3.65
CA ASP A 197 -13.04 -29.54 -4.97
C ASP A 197 -12.98 -28.20 -5.73
N LEU A 198 -14.00 -27.35 -5.61
CA LEU A 198 -13.95 -25.98 -6.16
C LEU A 198 -12.89 -25.11 -5.48
N THR A 199 -12.70 -25.26 -4.16
CA THR A 199 -11.61 -24.61 -3.43
C THR A 199 -10.23 -25.05 -3.96
N LYS A 200 -10.07 -26.34 -4.29
CA LYS A 200 -8.83 -26.84 -4.92
C LYS A 200 -8.61 -26.27 -6.32
N VAL A 201 -9.67 -26.16 -7.12
CA VAL A 201 -9.60 -25.50 -8.44
C VAL A 201 -9.18 -24.04 -8.31
N PHE A 202 -9.71 -23.32 -7.32
CA PHE A 202 -9.27 -21.96 -7.02
C PHE A 202 -7.77 -21.88 -6.69
N LEU A 203 -7.29 -22.73 -5.77
CA LEU A 203 -5.86 -22.80 -5.43
C LEU A 203 -5.00 -23.09 -6.67
N ASP A 204 -5.44 -24.04 -7.53
CA ASP A 204 -4.80 -24.38 -8.79
C ASP A 204 -4.72 -23.18 -9.75
N ASN A 205 -5.80 -22.40 -9.85
CA ASN A 205 -5.88 -21.19 -10.67
C ASN A 205 -4.94 -20.09 -10.14
N VAL A 206 -4.91 -19.83 -8.83
CA VAL A 206 -3.96 -18.86 -8.25
C VAL A 206 -2.52 -19.28 -8.55
N VAL A 207 -2.17 -20.54 -8.26
CA VAL A 207 -0.83 -21.09 -8.50
C VAL A 207 -0.44 -21.05 -9.97
N SER A 208 -1.40 -21.23 -10.88
CA SER A 208 -1.14 -21.17 -12.32
C SER A 208 -0.68 -19.78 -12.78
N ASN A 209 -1.15 -18.73 -12.10
CA ASN A 209 -0.88 -17.33 -12.42
C ASN A 209 0.26 -16.72 -11.60
N LEU A 210 0.99 -17.53 -10.82
CA LEU A 210 2.15 -17.08 -10.03
C LEU A 210 3.45 -17.75 -10.52
N ASP A 211 4.58 -17.09 -10.32
CA ASP A 211 5.89 -17.65 -10.61
C ASP A 211 6.40 -18.48 -9.43
N ILE A 212 6.07 -19.76 -9.48
CA ILE A 212 6.40 -20.73 -8.43
C ILE A 212 7.82 -21.25 -8.63
N SER A 213 8.69 -20.86 -7.71
CA SER A 213 10.07 -21.35 -7.64
C SER A 213 10.60 -21.23 -6.21
N GLY A 214 11.72 -21.90 -5.91
CA GLY A 214 12.38 -21.76 -4.61
C GLY A 214 12.89 -20.33 -4.34
N THR A 215 13.03 -19.50 -5.38
CA THR A 215 13.61 -18.15 -5.32
C THR A 215 12.58 -17.03 -5.45
N GLU A 216 11.40 -17.30 -6.02
CA GLU A 216 10.31 -16.34 -6.23
C GLU A 216 9.14 -16.65 -5.29
N THR A 217 8.06 -17.26 -5.77
CA THR A 217 6.90 -17.62 -4.95
C THR A 217 7.01 -19.04 -4.40
N ARG A 218 6.92 -19.18 -3.08
CA ARG A 218 6.80 -20.45 -2.36
C ARG A 218 5.39 -20.61 -1.84
N VAL A 219 4.86 -21.83 -1.88
CA VAL A 219 3.45 -22.11 -1.52
C VAL A 219 3.40 -23.18 -0.44
N ALA A 220 2.54 -22.97 0.56
CA ALA A 220 2.16 -23.97 1.55
C ALA A 220 0.64 -24.07 1.65
N VAL A 221 0.14 -25.21 2.11
CA VAL A 221 -1.29 -25.42 2.36
C VAL A 221 -1.50 -26.01 3.75
N VAL A 222 -2.33 -25.35 4.54
CA VAL A 222 -2.92 -25.84 5.78
C VAL A 222 -4.38 -26.14 5.50
N ARG A 223 -4.82 -27.35 5.79
CA ARG A 223 -6.22 -27.76 5.72
C ARG A 223 -6.76 -27.85 7.14
N PHE A 224 -8.00 -27.43 7.39
CA PHE A 224 -8.58 -27.54 8.72
C PHE A 224 -10.04 -28.01 8.70
N SER A 225 -10.42 -28.70 9.77
CA SER A 225 -11.81 -29.06 10.10
C SER A 225 -11.97 -28.98 11.62
N ASN A 226 -12.09 -30.12 12.31
CA ASN A 226 -11.92 -30.19 13.78
C ASN A 226 -10.50 -29.81 14.19
N ASP A 227 -9.52 -30.36 13.46
CA ASP A 227 -8.10 -30.19 13.71
C ASP A 227 -7.40 -29.69 12.43
N PRO A 228 -6.45 -28.76 12.55
CA PRO A 228 -5.67 -28.29 11.41
C PRO A 228 -4.49 -29.21 11.11
N HIS A 229 -4.16 -29.36 9.83
CA HIS A 229 -3.03 -30.14 9.33
C HIS A 229 -2.27 -29.38 8.25
N VAL A 230 -0.94 -29.34 8.36
CA VAL A 230 -0.07 -28.88 7.26
C VAL A 230 -0.03 -29.97 6.20
N MET A 231 -0.58 -29.71 5.02
CA MET A 231 -0.57 -30.65 3.90
C MET A 231 0.79 -30.68 3.21
N PHE A 232 1.40 -29.51 3.04
CA PHE A 232 2.80 -29.32 2.67
C PHE A 232 3.28 -27.91 3.05
N GLY A 233 4.57 -27.76 3.32
CA GLY A 233 5.21 -26.51 3.75
C GLY A 233 5.84 -25.72 2.59
N LEU A 234 6.32 -24.51 2.90
CA LEU A 234 6.88 -23.57 1.93
C LEU A 234 8.13 -24.09 1.20
N ASP A 235 8.85 -25.03 1.80
CA ASP A 235 10.08 -25.64 1.28
C ASP A 235 9.85 -27.02 0.65
N THR A 236 8.61 -27.52 0.64
CA THR A 236 8.30 -28.89 0.19
C THR A 236 8.31 -29.02 -1.34
N HIS A 237 7.86 -27.99 -2.06
CA HIS A 237 7.74 -28.02 -3.52
C HIS A 237 8.34 -26.75 -4.15
N SER A 238 9.17 -26.94 -5.18
CA SER A 238 9.90 -25.86 -5.84
C SER A 238 9.47 -25.62 -7.29
N THR A 239 8.42 -26.30 -7.76
CA THR A 239 7.89 -26.13 -9.13
C THR A 239 6.38 -26.01 -9.11
N LYS A 240 5.86 -25.21 -10.04
CA LYS A 240 4.42 -25.03 -10.27
C LYS A 240 3.69 -26.37 -10.38
N THR A 241 4.19 -27.28 -11.23
CA THR A 241 3.58 -28.61 -11.42
C THR A 241 3.52 -29.42 -10.13
N ALA A 242 4.57 -29.43 -9.32
CA ALA A 242 4.59 -30.18 -8.07
C ALA A 242 3.58 -29.62 -7.05
N VAL A 243 3.50 -28.30 -6.91
CA VAL A 243 2.50 -27.64 -6.05
C VAL A 243 1.08 -27.99 -6.50
N LYS A 244 0.79 -27.89 -7.80
CA LYS A 244 -0.53 -28.23 -8.35
C LYS A 244 -0.90 -29.70 -8.12
N SER A 245 0.04 -30.62 -8.33
CA SER A 245 -0.17 -32.05 -8.03
C SER A 245 -0.44 -32.28 -6.54
N ALA A 246 0.29 -31.61 -5.65
CA ALA A 246 0.10 -31.73 -4.20
C ALA A 246 -1.27 -31.19 -3.76
N ILE A 247 -1.70 -30.03 -4.28
CA ILE A 247 -3.05 -29.48 -4.05
C ILE A 247 -4.12 -30.50 -4.44
N ASN A 248 -3.99 -31.09 -5.63
CA ASN A 248 -4.96 -32.07 -6.14
C ASN A 248 -5.05 -33.35 -5.28
N LEU A 249 -4.01 -33.70 -4.52
CA LEU A 249 -4.00 -34.86 -3.61
C LEU A 249 -4.58 -34.56 -2.22
N ILE A 250 -4.86 -33.30 -1.90
CA ILE A 250 -5.48 -32.96 -0.61
C ILE A 250 -6.88 -33.55 -0.54
N THR A 251 -7.15 -34.30 0.53
CA THR A 251 -8.42 -34.98 0.79
C THR A 251 -9.33 -34.16 1.69
N TYR A 252 -10.63 -34.22 1.41
CA TYR A 252 -11.69 -33.73 2.29
C TYR A 252 -11.92 -34.69 3.45
N ASP A 253 -12.06 -34.18 4.67
CA ASP A 253 -12.29 -34.99 5.88
C ASP A 253 -13.60 -34.65 6.62
N GLY A 254 -14.20 -33.48 6.37
CA GLY A 254 -15.41 -33.04 7.06
C GLY A 254 -15.16 -32.75 8.55
N GLY A 255 -16.22 -32.37 9.27
CA GLY A 255 -16.16 -32.12 10.71
C GLY A 255 -16.53 -30.68 11.08
N GLY A 256 -16.00 -30.19 12.21
CA GLY A 256 -16.18 -28.82 12.69
C GLY A 256 -15.32 -27.80 11.93
N THR A 257 -15.34 -26.55 12.40
CA THR A 257 -14.66 -25.40 11.79
C THR A 257 -13.76 -24.71 12.82
N ASN A 258 -12.53 -25.20 12.98
CA ASN A 258 -11.57 -24.68 13.95
C ASN A 258 -10.55 -23.71 13.32
N THR A 259 -11.05 -22.54 12.93
CA THR A 259 -10.25 -21.50 12.27
C THR A 259 -9.13 -20.96 13.17
N THR A 260 -9.38 -20.84 14.48
CA THR A 260 -8.38 -20.36 15.45
C THR A 260 -7.12 -21.22 15.43
N SER A 261 -7.27 -22.54 15.61
CA SER A 261 -6.12 -23.45 15.61
C SER A 261 -5.44 -23.50 14.25
N ALA A 262 -6.19 -23.35 13.15
CA ALA A 262 -5.61 -23.33 11.80
C ALA A 262 -4.67 -22.14 11.58
N LEU A 263 -5.08 -20.94 12.01
CA LEU A 263 -4.27 -19.73 11.95
C LEU A 263 -3.03 -19.84 12.86
N ASP A 264 -3.20 -20.37 14.08
CA ASP A 264 -2.06 -20.59 14.98
C ASP A 264 -1.07 -21.62 14.40
N LEU A 265 -1.55 -22.73 13.83
CA LEU A 265 -0.68 -23.73 13.19
C LEU A 265 0.09 -23.12 12.01
N ALA A 266 -0.57 -22.32 11.17
CA ALA A 266 0.08 -21.62 10.08
C ALA A 266 1.22 -20.72 10.61
N ARG A 267 0.95 -19.94 11.67
CA ARG A 267 1.93 -19.07 12.32
C ARG A 267 3.12 -19.85 12.88
N THR A 268 2.86 -20.88 13.69
CA THR A 268 3.89 -21.55 14.50
C THR A 268 4.63 -22.68 13.79
N SER A 269 4.13 -23.14 12.63
CA SER A 269 4.72 -24.29 11.93
C SER A 269 5.03 -24.04 10.46
N VAL A 270 4.36 -23.09 9.81
CA VAL A 270 4.60 -22.76 8.40
C VAL A 270 5.41 -21.48 8.28
N PHE A 271 4.93 -20.38 8.90
CA PHE A 271 5.59 -19.08 8.82
C PHE A 271 6.90 -18.99 9.62
N THR A 272 7.23 -19.98 10.46
CA THR A 272 8.55 -20.09 11.08
C THR A 272 9.66 -20.42 10.08
N ASN A 273 9.31 -20.97 8.91
CA ASN A 273 10.24 -21.34 7.83
C ASN A 273 10.22 -20.32 6.67
N THR A 274 9.79 -19.08 6.94
CA THR A 274 9.86 -18.00 5.94
C THR A 274 11.30 -17.64 5.61
N ARG A 275 11.53 -17.13 4.40
CA ARG A 275 12.82 -16.55 4.06
C ARG A 275 13.09 -15.33 4.95
N THR A 276 14.33 -15.18 5.39
CA THR A 276 14.79 -13.98 6.12
C THR A 276 14.98 -12.77 5.20
N SER A 277 14.97 -12.97 3.88
CA SER A 277 14.95 -11.89 2.89
C SER A 277 13.57 -11.21 2.83
N VAL A 278 13.47 -10.09 2.11
CA VAL A 278 12.30 -9.22 1.94
C VAL A 278 11.18 -9.92 1.15
N ALA A 279 10.75 -11.09 1.62
CA ALA A 279 9.67 -11.84 1.01
C ALA A 279 8.33 -11.40 1.63
N ALA A 280 7.39 -10.99 0.78
CA ALA A 280 6.02 -10.75 1.19
C ALA A 280 5.44 -12.04 1.81
N LYS A 281 4.89 -11.95 3.02
CA LYS A 281 4.24 -13.07 3.71
C LYS A 281 2.74 -12.92 3.55
N VAL A 282 2.11 -13.83 2.80
CA VAL A 282 0.68 -13.74 2.50
C VAL A 282 -0.03 -15.00 2.98
N LEU A 283 -1.12 -14.83 3.71
CA LEU A 283 -2.03 -15.89 4.12
C LEU A 283 -3.38 -15.70 3.42
N VAL A 284 -3.94 -16.75 2.84
CA VAL A 284 -5.27 -16.76 2.23
C VAL A 284 -6.14 -17.78 2.95
N LEU A 285 -7.08 -17.30 3.76
CA LEU A 285 -8.08 -18.10 4.46
C LEU A 285 -9.33 -18.26 3.59
N VAL A 286 -9.73 -19.49 3.29
CA VAL A 286 -10.98 -19.80 2.57
C VAL A 286 -11.91 -20.59 3.49
N THR A 287 -13.11 -20.08 3.76
CA THR A 287 -14.09 -20.74 4.64
C THR A 287 -15.52 -20.31 4.32
N ASP A 288 -16.49 -21.20 4.48
CA ASP A 288 -17.93 -20.85 4.52
C ASP A 288 -18.49 -20.81 5.93
N GLY A 289 -17.66 -21.17 6.91
CA GLY A 289 -18.11 -21.50 8.25
C GLY A 289 -18.13 -20.32 9.19
N LYS A 290 -18.86 -20.53 10.30
CA LYS A 290 -18.71 -19.74 11.52
C LYS A 290 -17.70 -20.51 12.36
N SER A 291 -16.56 -19.91 12.68
CA SER A 291 -15.58 -20.57 13.55
C SER A 291 -16.24 -20.98 14.86
N SER A 292 -15.71 -22.04 15.47
CA SER A 292 -16.01 -22.41 16.85
C SER A 292 -15.71 -21.30 17.86
N SER A 293 -14.85 -20.33 17.51
CA SER A 293 -14.52 -19.17 18.35
C SER A 293 -14.15 -17.93 17.51
N GLU A 294 -15.08 -16.97 17.39
CA GLU A 294 -14.84 -15.69 16.70
C GLU A 294 -13.70 -14.88 17.34
N THR A 295 -13.71 -14.73 18.66
CA THR A 295 -12.65 -14.03 19.40
C THR A 295 -11.30 -14.72 19.27
N GLY A 296 -11.30 -16.06 19.21
CA GLY A 296 -10.09 -16.85 18.98
C GLY A 296 -9.50 -16.60 17.60
N THR A 297 -10.35 -16.63 16.56
CA THR A 297 -9.94 -16.37 15.18
C THR A 297 -9.32 -14.99 15.03
N VAL A 298 -9.97 -13.94 15.55
CA VAL A 298 -9.46 -12.56 15.47
C VAL A 298 -8.12 -12.42 16.21
N ALA A 299 -7.98 -13.02 17.40
CA ALA A 299 -6.72 -12.97 18.14
C ALA A 299 -5.58 -13.71 17.44
N ALA A 300 -5.86 -14.87 16.81
CA ALA A 300 -4.86 -15.62 16.03
C ALA A 300 -4.45 -14.86 14.76
N ALA A 301 -5.41 -14.27 14.05
CA ALA A 301 -5.14 -13.42 12.91
C ALA A 301 -4.31 -12.19 13.30
N GLN A 302 -4.58 -11.57 14.45
CA GLN A 302 -3.79 -10.43 14.93
C GLN A 302 -2.33 -10.83 15.17
N ARG A 303 -2.05 -11.98 15.78
CA ARG A 303 -0.68 -12.47 15.97
C ARG A 303 0.07 -12.69 14.66
N LEU A 304 -0.62 -13.16 13.61
CA LEU A 304 -0.05 -13.28 12.26
C LEU A 304 0.25 -11.90 11.66
N LYS A 305 -0.68 -10.94 11.80
CA LYS A 305 -0.49 -9.55 11.33
C LYS A 305 0.69 -8.88 12.04
N ASP A 306 0.83 -9.08 13.35
CA ASP A 306 1.95 -8.57 14.15
C ASP A 306 3.31 -9.15 13.68
N ASP A 307 3.33 -10.35 13.11
CA ASP A 307 4.52 -10.99 12.51
C ASP A 307 4.78 -10.55 11.05
N GLY A 308 4.02 -9.57 10.55
CA GLY A 308 4.14 -9.02 9.20
C GLY A 308 3.49 -9.88 8.11
N VAL A 309 2.49 -10.72 8.47
CA VAL A 309 1.72 -11.51 7.50
C VAL A 309 0.49 -10.72 7.04
N THR A 310 0.36 -10.50 5.73
CA THR A 310 -0.85 -9.98 5.10
C THR A 310 -1.88 -11.10 4.97
N ILE A 311 -3.08 -10.89 5.49
CA ILE A 311 -4.15 -11.89 5.55
C ILE A 311 -5.29 -11.51 4.62
N PHE A 312 -5.56 -12.35 3.63
CA PHE A 312 -6.80 -12.39 2.87
C PHE A 312 -7.77 -13.40 3.50
N THR A 313 -9.04 -13.02 3.59
CA THR A 313 -10.13 -13.89 4.02
C THR A 313 -11.19 -13.94 2.93
N ILE A 314 -11.58 -15.16 2.56
CA ILE A 314 -12.57 -15.45 1.53
C ILE A 314 -13.69 -16.21 2.21
N GLY A 315 -14.81 -15.51 2.37
CA GLY A 315 -16.03 -16.06 2.90
C GLY A 315 -16.94 -16.52 1.77
N VAL A 316 -17.40 -17.77 1.77
CA VAL A 316 -18.26 -18.30 0.68
C VAL A 316 -19.66 -18.65 1.20
N VAL A 317 -20.67 -18.36 0.39
CA VAL A 317 -22.11 -18.56 0.67
C VAL A 317 -22.59 -17.76 1.89
N ASN A 318 -22.41 -18.28 3.11
CA ASN A 318 -22.96 -17.71 4.34
C ASN A 318 -21.92 -17.62 5.48
N PRO A 319 -20.76 -16.97 5.24
CA PRO A 319 -19.71 -16.82 6.24
C PRO A 319 -20.15 -15.89 7.38
N ARG A 320 -19.41 -15.92 8.50
CA ARG A 320 -19.51 -14.85 9.50
C ARG A 320 -18.71 -13.63 9.04
N VAL A 321 -19.38 -12.71 8.34
CA VAL A 321 -18.77 -11.49 7.77
C VAL A 321 -17.96 -10.69 8.79
N SER A 322 -18.49 -10.46 10.00
CA SER A 322 -17.79 -9.70 11.05
C SER A 322 -16.46 -10.32 11.45
N GLU A 323 -16.43 -11.64 11.58
CA GLU A 323 -15.26 -12.40 11.98
C GLU A 323 -14.18 -12.35 10.90
N LEU A 324 -14.54 -12.64 9.64
CA LEU A 324 -13.59 -12.65 8.53
C LEU A 324 -13.07 -11.25 8.22
N THR A 325 -13.93 -10.23 8.30
CA THR A 325 -13.52 -8.83 8.15
C THR A 325 -12.49 -8.43 9.21
N ALA A 326 -12.69 -8.83 10.47
CA ALA A 326 -11.74 -8.53 11.56
C ALA A 326 -10.43 -9.33 11.49
N ALA A 327 -10.49 -10.56 10.94
CA ALA A 327 -9.32 -11.40 10.72
C ALA A 327 -8.49 -10.94 9.52
N ALA A 328 -9.11 -10.35 8.50
CA ALA A 328 -8.42 -9.77 7.35
C ALA A 328 -7.41 -8.67 7.77
N SER A 329 -6.44 -8.42 6.89
CA SER A 329 -5.57 -7.24 6.99
C SER A 329 -6.29 -5.98 6.52
N GLU A 330 -5.80 -4.83 6.95
CA GLU A 330 -6.32 -3.55 6.44
C GLU A 330 -5.67 -3.22 5.09
N PRO A 331 -6.41 -2.61 4.15
CA PRO A 331 -7.83 -2.26 4.24
C PRO A 331 -8.74 -3.49 4.05
N SER A 332 -9.72 -3.67 4.93
CA SER A 332 -10.59 -4.87 4.89
C SER A 332 -11.37 -5.06 3.59
N CYS A 333 -11.73 -4.00 2.85
CA CYS A 333 -12.46 -4.14 1.58
C CYS A 333 -11.68 -4.82 0.45
N THR A 334 -10.36 -4.95 0.58
CA THR A 334 -9.51 -5.65 -0.40
C THR A 334 -9.07 -7.01 0.12
N HIS A 335 -8.99 -7.15 1.44
CA HIS A 335 -8.51 -8.34 2.12
C HIS A 335 -9.64 -9.24 2.63
N PHE A 336 -10.88 -8.78 2.62
CA PHE A 336 -12.07 -9.59 2.87
C PHE A 336 -12.93 -9.63 1.62
N ILE A 337 -13.23 -10.84 1.16
CA ILE A 337 -14.00 -11.08 -0.05
C ILE A 337 -15.14 -12.04 0.32
N HIS A 338 -16.38 -11.59 0.11
CA HIS A 338 -17.57 -12.41 0.26
C HIS A 338 -18.04 -12.86 -1.12
N LEU A 339 -18.13 -14.16 -1.32
CA LEU A 339 -18.60 -14.80 -2.54
C LEU A 339 -19.93 -15.48 -2.27
N ASN A 340 -20.85 -15.39 -3.23
CA ASN A 340 -22.13 -16.08 -3.10
C ASN A 340 -21.99 -17.58 -3.42
N ASP A 341 -20.99 -17.93 -4.23
CA ASP A 341 -20.76 -19.28 -4.74
C ASP A 341 -19.26 -19.57 -4.88
N TYR A 342 -18.87 -20.83 -4.70
CA TYR A 342 -17.49 -21.30 -4.85
C TYR A 342 -16.96 -21.20 -6.29
N ASN A 343 -17.81 -20.96 -7.28
CA ASN A 343 -17.41 -20.69 -8.67
C ASN A 343 -16.90 -19.26 -8.89
N GLU A 344 -17.04 -18.36 -7.90
CA GLU A 344 -16.65 -16.94 -8.02
C GLU A 344 -15.22 -16.65 -7.50
N ILE A 345 -14.50 -17.67 -7.02
CA ILE A 345 -13.23 -17.49 -6.29
C ILE A 345 -12.06 -17.02 -7.20
N ASP A 346 -12.22 -17.08 -8.53
CA ASP A 346 -11.18 -16.63 -9.48
C ASP A 346 -10.83 -15.12 -9.39
N PHE A 347 -11.66 -14.31 -8.72
CA PHE A 347 -11.44 -12.86 -8.58
C PHE A 347 -10.20 -12.50 -7.73
N ILE A 348 -9.75 -13.39 -6.84
CA ILE A 348 -8.70 -13.10 -5.85
C ILE A 348 -7.28 -13.17 -6.44
N VAL A 349 -7.10 -13.87 -7.56
CA VAL A 349 -5.77 -14.11 -8.16
C VAL A 349 -4.97 -12.80 -8.32
N LYS A 350 -5.64 -11.76 -8.82
CA LYS A 350 -5.00 -10.47 -9.09
C LYS A 350 -4.67 -9.70 -7.82
N GLU A 351 -5.48 -9.89 -6.79
CA GLU A 351 -5.31 -9.20 -5.52
C GLU A 351 -4.07 -9.74 -4.79
N ILE A 352 -3.94 -11.07 -4.74
CA ILE A 352 -2.73 -11.76 -4.25
C ILE A 352 -1.49 -11.37 -5.06
N GLN A 353 -1.61 -11.29 -6.39
CA GLN A 353 -0.52 -10.83 -7.24
C GLN A 353 -0.09 -9.41 -6.85
N SER A 354 -1.02 -8.50 -6.58
CA SER A 354 -0.68 -7.11 -6.24
C SER A 354 0.13 -6.98 -4.94
N GLU A 355 -0.12 -7.85 -3.96
CA GLU A 355 0.67 -7.92 -2.72
C GLU A 355 2.09 -8.47 -2.98
N SER A 356 2.23 -9.43 -3.90
CA SER A 356 3.55 -9.85 -4.39
C SER A 356 4.34 -8.69 -5.01
N CYS A 357 3.65 -7.64 -5.48
CA CYS A 357 4.25 -6.50 -6.18
C CYS A 357 4.52 -5.28 -5.28
N ALA A 358 3.95 -5.24 -4.07
CA ALA A 358 3.90 -4.06 -3.21
C ALA A 358 5.27 -3.59 -2.68
N ASP A 359 6.27 -4.48 -2.60
CA ASP A 359 7.60 -4.15 -2.05
C ASP A 359 8.50 -3.35 -3.00
N ASN A 360 8.18 -3.27 -4.30
CA ASN A 360 9.01 -2.56 -5.29
C ASN A 360 8.50 -1.15 -5.65
N TYR A 361 7.24 -0.80 -5.40
CA TYR A 361 6.72 0.54 -5.78
C TYR A 361 7.36 1.69 -4.98
N SER A 362 7.94 1.40 -3.81
CA SER A 362 8.70 2.41 -3.04
C SER A 362 10.09 2.68 -3.65
N PHE A 363 10.64 1.71 -4.39
CA PHE A 363 11.98 1.78 -4.99
C PHE A 363 11.97 2.33 -6.42
N THR A 364 10.95 2.04 -7.23
CA THR A 364 10.86 2.53 -8.63
C THR A 364 10.57 4.03 -8.71
N LEU A 365 9.68 4.54 -7.84
CA LEU A 365 9.42 5.98 -7.67
C LEU A 365 10.69 6.75 -7.26
N LEU A 366 11.53 6.13 -6.43
CA LEU A 366 12.82 6.64 -5.99
C LEU A 366 13.79 6.79 -7.18
N LEU A 367 13.87 5.75 -8.00
CA LEU A 367 14.81 5.66 -9.11
C LEU A 367 14.47 6.68 -10.20
N ASP A 368 13.20 6.80 -10.57
CA ASP A 368 12.77 7.74 -11.61
C ASP A 368 12.88 9.20 -11.17
N PHE A 369 12.60 9.49 -9.89
CA PHE A 369 12.82 10.82 -9.30
C PHE A 369 14.32 11.19 -9.30
N ILE A 370 15.18 10.30 -8.79
CA ILE A 370 16.63 10.53 -8.75
C ILE A 370 17.20 10.67 -10.17
N VAL A 371 16.79 9.83 -11.11
CA VAL A 371 17.29 9.86 -12.50
C VAL A 371 16.80 11.11 -13.24
N LYS A 372 15.56 11.55 -13.02
CA LYS A 372 15.02 12.80 -13.61
C LYS A 372 15.76 14.03 -13.09
N GLU A 373 16.06 14.06 -11.80
CA GLU A 373 16.75 15.19 -11.16
C GLU A 373 18.27 15.21 -11.38
N ILE A 374 18.89 14.05 -11.61
CA ILE A 374 20.28 13.98 -12.09
C ILE A 374 20.38 14.36 -13.57
N ARG A 375 19.39 14.02 -14.42
CA ARG A 375 19.39 14.42 -15.84
C ARG A 375 19.12 15.90 -16.05
N SER A 376 18.38 16.55 -15.15
CA SER A 376 18.13 18.00 -15.19
C SER A 376 19.30 18.82 -14.63
N ALA A 377 20.18 18.21 -13.82
CA ALA A 377 21.43 18.81 -13.36
C ALA A 377 22.54 18.65 -14.40
N SER A 378 22.73 19.66 -15.24
CA SER A 378 23.91 19.75 -16.12
C SER A 378 25.18 20.10 -15.33
N CYS A 379 25.70 19.21 -14.47
CA CYS A 379 26.94 19.47 -13.72
C CYS A 379 27.76 18.20 -13.40
N ASP A 380 29.08 18.35 -13.48
CA ASP A 380 30.12 17.32 -13.26
C ASP A 380 30.74 17.46 -11.83
N GLY A 381 29.91 17.45 -10.78
CA GLY A 381 30.33 17.84 -9.41
C GLY A 381 30.20 16.76 -8.31
N SER A 382 31.06 16.82 -7.29
CA SER A 382 31.12 15.91 -6.13
C SER A 382 30.15 16.27 -4.99
N ILE A 383 29.59 15.25 -4.31
CA ILE A 383 28.61 15.37 -3.19
C ILE A 383 29.34 15.60 -1.85
N HIS A 384 28.84 16.52 -1.02
CA HIS A 384 29.33 16.76 0.35
C HIS A 384 28.19 16.69 1.40
N VAL A 385 28.44 16.04 2.54
CA VAL A 385 27.53 16.05 3.71
C VAL A 385 27.95 17.23 4.58
N ASN A 386 27.09 18.24 4.71
CA ASN A 386 27.54 19.54 5.22
C ASN A 386 27.21 19.81 6.70
N ASP A 387 26.16 19.24 7.30
CA ASP A 387 25.89 19.42 8.75
C ASP A 387 24.91 18.36 9.32
N THR A 388 25.12 17.98 10.59
CA THR A 388 24.21 17.14 11.38
C THR A 388 23.84 17.85 12.68
N THR A 389 22.54 17.97 12.98
CA THR A 389 22.01 18.55 14.23
C THR A 389 21.15 17.52 14.96
N GLU A 390 21.29 17.38 16.27
CA GLU A 390 20.52 16.39 17.06
C GLU A 390 19.74 17.04 18.20
N ILE A 391 18.53 16.55 18.42
CA ILE A 391 17.70 16.81 19.60
C ILE A 391 17.59 15.47 20.34
N THR A 392 18.33 15.28 21.42
CA THR A 392 18.39 13.99 22.13
C THR A 392 17.63 14.02 23.46
N ASP A 393 17.39 12.82 24.01
CA ASP A 393 16.94 12.55 25.37
C ASP A 393 15.57 13.14 25.74
N ASN A 394 14.62 13.16 24.79
CA ASN A 394 13.27 13.65 25.06
C ASN A 394 12.43 12.54 25.72
N PRO A 395 12.02 12.68 27.00
CA PRO A 395 11.32 11.62 27.70
C PRO A 395 9.90 11.42 27.18
N LEU A 396 9.49 10.16 27.08
CA LEU A 396 8.13 9.79 26.68
C LEU A 396 7.16 9.88 27.86
N PRO A 397 5.90 10.32 27.62
CA PRO A 397 4.85 10.21 28.62
C PRO A 397 4.42 8.74 28.81
N ASN A 398 3.82 8.46 29.97
CA ASN A 398 3.21 7.15 30.26
C ASN A 398 2.24 6.72 29.15
N CYS A 399 2.06 5.42 28.94
CA CYS A 399 1.34 4.83 27.82
C CYS A 399 -0.13 5.26 27.68
N ASN A 400 -0.73 5.77 28.76
CA ASN A 400 -2.10 6.32 28.78
C ASN A 400 -2.19 7.80 28.41
N VAL A 401 -1.06 8.47 28.16
CA VAL A 401 -0.98 9.91 27.90
C VAL A 401 -0.18 10.12 26.62
N THR A 402 -0.74 10.86 25.68
CA THR A 402 -0.02 11.31 24.48
C THR A 402 0.52 12.71 24.72
N LYS A 403 1.83 12.92 24.55
CA LYS A 403 2.46 14.24 24.67
C LYS A 403 2.71 14.78 23.26
N GLN A 404 2.10 15.93 22.98
CA GLN A 404 2.35 16.69 21.76
C GLN A 404 3.29 17.85 22.08
N GLN A 405 4.36 17.99 21.32
CA GLN A 405 5.37 19.02 21.50
C GLN A 405 5.65 19.69 20.16
N ILE A 406 5.49 21.02 20.13
CA ILE A 406 5.88 21.85 19.00
C ILE A 406 7.36 22.15 19.16
N LEU A 407 8.12 21.88 18.12
CA LEU A 407 9.56 22.08 18.07
C LEU A 407 9.87 22.94 16.84
N ASN A 408 10.70 23.96 17.04
CA ASN A 408 11.06 24.89 15.97
C ASN A 408 12.52 24.64 15.60
N SER A 409 12.78 24.30 14.36
CA SER A 409 14.14 24.19 13.82
C SER A 409 14.30 25.11 12.61
N THR A 410 15.34 25.92 12.61
CA THR A 410 15.66 26.73 11.43
C THR A 410 16.50 25.88 10.48
N ILE A 411 15.84 25.26 9.50
CA ILE A 411 16.51 24.51 8.43
C ILE A 411 16.74 25.45 7.25
N VAL A 412 18.00 25.77 6.93
CA VAL A 412 18.37 26.57 5.76
C VAL A 412 18.70 25.63 4.60
N ILE A 413 17.77 25.49 3.66
CA ILE A 413 17.93 24.65 2.46
C ILE A 413 18.25 25.56 1.26
N THR A 414 19.46 25.42 0.69
CA THR A 414 19.84 26.07 -0.58
C THR A 414 19.28 25.31 -1.78
N SER A 415 19.38 25.91 -2.98
CA SER A 415 18.82 25.34 -4.23
C SER A 415 19.32 23.94 -4.59
N HIS A 416 20.41 23.48 -3.97
CA HIS A 416 21.07 22.21 -4.27
C HIS A 416 21.34 21.39 -2.99
N SER A 417 20.49 21.56 -1.97
CA SER A 417 20.58 20.78 -0.72
C SER A 417 19.24 20.14 -0.37
N PHE A 418 19.29 19.04 0.37
CA PHE A 418 18.12 18.40 0.98
C PHE A 418 18.46 18.00 2.42
N THR A 419 17.46 17.98 3.30
CA THR A 419 17.63 17.62 4.70
C THR A 419 16.82 16.37 5.03
N THR A 420 17.46 15.36 5.58
CA THR A 420 16.82 14.18 6.16
C THR A 420 16.64 14.40 7.65
N ILE A 421 15.44 14.16 8.18
CA ILE A 421 15.15 14.19 9.61
C ILE A 421 14.82 12.76 10.04
N THR A 422 15.44 12.27 11.11
CA THR A 422 15.23 10.93 11.65
C THR A 422 14.73 11.02 13.08
N VAL A 423 13.62 10.36 13.38
CA VAL A 423 13.06 10.19 14.72
C VAL A 423 13.33 8.76 15.17
N SER A 424 14.22 8.58 16.13
CA SER A 424 14.42 7.31 16.82
C SER A 424 13.70 7.34 18.16
N ILE A 425 13.10 6.22 18.54
CA ILE A 425 12.33 6.10 19.77
C ILE A 425 12.64 4.78 20.46
N GLN A 426 12.71 4.79 21.79
CA GLN A 426 12.89 3.60 22.60
C GLN A 426 11.62 3.35 23.43
N CYS A 427 11.06 2.13 23.35
CA CYS A 427 9.89 1.70 24.10
C CYS A 427 8.62 2.54 23.90
N GLY A 428 8.40 3.05 22.68
CA GLY A 428 7.25 3.91 22.40
C GLY A 428 6.93 4.05 20.93
N VAL A 429 5.93 4.89 20.67
CA VAL A 429 5.54 5.31 19.33
C VAL A 429 5.53 6.83 19.25
N ALA A 430 5.93 7.36 18.10
CA ALA A 430 5.85 8.78 17.81
C ALA A 430 5.35 9.05 16.39
N THR A 431 4.58 10.11 16.25
CA THR A 431 4.18 10.68 14.97
C THR A 431 4.68 12.12 14.91
N MET A 432 5.47 12.43 13.90
CA MET A 432 6.01 13.77 13.70
C MET A 432 5.40 14.38 12.44
N TYR A 433 4.83 15.56 12.58
CA TYR A 433 4.30 16.40 11.50
C TYR A 433 5.29 17.53 11.21
N GLY A 434 5.48 17.88 9.95
CA GLY A 434 6.35 18.98 9.51
C GLY A 434 5.69 19.80 8.42
N SER A 435 5.97 21.10 8.38
CA SER A 435 5.46 22.00 7.34
C SER A 435 6.28 23.28 7.26
N PHE A 436 6.33 23.88 6.06
CA PHE A 436 6.94 25.20 5.89
C PHE A 436 5.94 26.30 6.23
N ASN A 437 6.36 27.28 7.02
CA ASN A 437 5.58 28.48 7.37
C ASN A 437 4.24 28.21 8.08
N ASN A 438 4.04 26.98 8.59
CA ASN A 438 2.93 26.62 9.47
C ASN A 438 3.46 26.34 10.87
N SER A 439 3.27 27.27 11.80
CA SER A 439 3.84 27.18 13.15
C SER A 439 3.29 26.05 14.03
N ASN A 440 2.24 25.35 13.61
CA ASN A 440 1.68 24.21 14.34
C ASN A 440 1.19 23.11 13.38
N PRO A 441 2.10 22.36 12.75
CA PRO A 441 1.73 21.24 11.90
C PRO A 441 1.02 20.17 12.76
N SER A 442 -0.06 19.62 12.23
CA SER A 442 -0.88 18.61 12.91
C SER A 442 -1.45 17.64 11.89
N LEU A 443 -2.16 16.61 12.34
CA LEU A 443 -2.87 15.67 11.45
C LEU A 443 -3.80 16.36 10.44
N ALA A 444 -4.33 17.55 10.78
CA ALA A 444 -5.22 18.30 9.90
C ALA A 444 -4.47 19.18 8.86
N ASN A 445 -3.18 19.48 9.07
CA ASN A 445 -2.45 20.47 8.27
C ASN A 445 -0.92 20.25 8.29
N TYR A 446 -0.44 19.18 7.66
CA TYR A 446 1.00 18.91 7.53
C TYR A 446 1.40 18.79 6.06
N ASP A 447 2.66 19.13 5.75
CA ASP A 447 3.26 18.86 4.44
C ASP A 447 4.08 17.55 4.49
N TYR A 448 4.64 17.24 5.66
CA TYR A 448 5.48 16.08 5.92
C TYR A 448 4.99 15.33 7.16
N ILE A 449 5.05 13.99 7.13
CA ILE A 449 4.70 13.15 8.29
C ILE A 449 5.63 11.94 8.37
N THR A 450 5.97 11.53 9.58
CA THR A 450 6.63 10.24 9.81
C THR A 450 6.17 9.57 11.09
N TYR A 451 6.32 8.25 11.13
CA TYR A 451 5.94 7.39 12.25
C TYR A 451 7.17 6.62 12.72
N ALA A 452 7.44 6.67 14.01
CA ALA A 452 8.53 5.94 14.65
C ALA A 452 7.97 4.96 15.68
N THR A 453 8.56 3.76 15.73
CA THR A 453 8.38 2.75 16.77
C THR A 453 9.75 2.29 17.27
N ASP A 454 9.79 1.52 18.36
CA ASP A 454 11.04 0.99 18.92
C ASP A 454 11.82 0.08 17.95
N MET A 455 11.13 -0.60 17.04
CA MET A 455 11.70 -1.45 16.00
C MET A 455 11.93 -0.72 14.67
N SER A 456 11.34 0.46 14.49
CA SER A 456 11.39 1.19 13.21
C SER A 456 11.49 2.70 13.43
N PRO A 457 12.68 3.31 13.27
CA PRO A 457 12.83 4.76 13.29
C PRO A 457 11.98 5.42 12.20
N GLY A 458 11.30 6.50 12.54
CA GLY A 458 10.62 7.34 11.56
C GLY A 458 11.61 8.23 10.84
N ARG A 459 11.52 8.38 9.52
CA ARG A 459 12.37 9.29 8.74
C ARG A 459 11.50 10.30 8.01
N MET A 460 11.99 11.47 7.65
CA MET A 460 11.32 12.39 6.72
C MET A 460 12.36 13.14 5.89
N PHE A 461 12.03 13.45 4.65
CA PHE A 461 12.93 14.17 3.74
C PHE A 461 12.29 15.50 3.40
N VAL A 462 12.97 16.57 3.79
CA VAL A 462 12.50 17.94 3.60
C VAL A 462 13.24 18.50 2.38
N GLY A 463 12.47 18.69 1.31
CA GLY A 463 12.93 19.24 0.04
C GLY A 463 12.87 20.77 -0.01
N LYS A 464 13.32 21.34 -1.13
CA LYS A 464 13.42 22.77 -1.36
C LYS A 464 12.07 23.49 -1.17
N PRO A 465 11.99 24.54 -0.33
CA PRO A 465 10.86 25.45 -0.37
C PRO A 465 10.94 26.37 -1.60
N THR A 466 9.80 26.72 -2.19
CA THR A 466 9.72 27.62 -3.36
C THR A 466 10.17 29.06 -3.07
N SER A 467 10.40 29.41 -1.79
CA SER A 467 10.88 30.71 -1.29
C SER A 467 11.54 30.54 0.10
N PRO A 468 12.31 31.52 0.63
CA PRO A 468 12.89 31.43 1.97
C PRO A 468 11.81 31.16 3.02
N SER A 469 11.89 30.01 3.70
CA SER A 469 10.81 29.50 4.54
C SER A 469 11.36 28.88 5.82
N THR A 470 10.63 29.01 6.93
CA THR A 470 10.98 28.35 8.20
C THR A 470 10.25 27.02 8.29
N PHE A 471 10.97 25.95 8.61
CA PHE A 471 10.39 24.64 8.82
C PHE A 471 9.92 24.50 10.27
N PHE A 472 8.65 24.17 10.46
CA PHE A 472 8.06 23.91 11.76
C PHE A 472 7.73 22.43 11.85
N HIS A 473 7.82 21.87 13.06
CA HIS A 473 7.43 20.49 13.28
C HIS A 473 6.80 20.26 14.64
N THR A 474 5.86 19.32 14.68
CA THR A 474 5.19 18.91 15.91
C THR A 474 5.33 17.41 16.06
N ILE A 475 5.79 16.94 17.20
CA ILE A 475 5.87 15.51 17.51
C ILE A 475 4.86 15.13 18.57
N SER A 476 4.12 14.06 18.31
CA SER A 476 3.19 13.42 19.23
C SER A 476 3.77 12.07 19.62
N SER A 477 3.96 11.80 20.90
CA SER A 477 4.64 10.58 21.35
C SER A 477 4.04 9.98 22.62
N LYS A 478 4.15 8.66 22.78
CA LYS A 478 3.75 7.91 23.99
C LYS A 478 4.49 6.59 24.13
N MET A 479 4.58 6.08 25.36
CA MET A 479 5.04 4.71 25.63
C MET A 479 4.03 3.65 25.13
N LEU A 480 4.52 2.45 24.83
CA LEU A 480 3.68 1.28 24.52
C LEU A 480 3.12 0.64 25.80
N CYS A 481 1.82 0.28 25.79
CA CYS A 481 1.16 -0.37 26.93
C CYS A 481 1.59 -1.85 27.07
N GLY A 482 1.76 -2.34 28.30
CA GLY A 482 1.97 -3.77 28.56
C GLY A 482 3.42 -4.27 28.47
N LEU A 483 4.38 -3.38 28.24
CA LEU A 483 5.81 -3.71 28.34
C LEU A 483 6.23 -3.77 29.80
N ASN A 484 6.77 -4.91 30.24
CA ASN A 484 7.21 -5.13 31.62
C ASN A 484 8.66 -5.61 31.64
N THR A 485 9.64 -4.72 31.46
CA THR A 485 11.05 -4.98 31.78
C THR A 485 11.78 -3.70 32.18
N THR A 486 12.83 -3.86 32.98
CA THR A 486 13.81 -2.87 33.43
C THR A 486 14.49 -2.06 32.29
N ASP A 487 14.29 -2.42 31.02
CA ASP A 487 14.92 -1.81 29.84
C ASP A 487 14.20 -0.54 29.34
N CYS A 488 12.96 -0.31 29.79
CA CYS A 488 12.17 0.87 29.40
C CYS A 488 12.13 1.98 30.48
N TYR A 489 13.02 1.92 31.48
CA TYR A 489 13.07 2.89 32.59
C TYR A 489 13.42 4.32 32.12
N ASN A 490 14.03 4.46 30.94
CA ASN A 490 14.37 5.74 30.31
C ASN A 490 13.80 5.80 28.88
N ALA A 491 12.49 5.59 28.72
CA ALA A 491 11.83 5.67 27.43
C ALA A 491 11.93 7.09 26.86
N HIS A 492 12.56 7.25 25.69
CA HIS A 492 12.86 8.55 25.10
C HIS A 492 12.79 8.52 23.57
N TYR A 493 12.78 9.69 22.94
CA TYR A 493 12.99 9.85 21.50
C TYR A 493 14.09 10.87 21.20
N ASN A 494 14.78 10.65 20.09
CA ASN A 494 15.79 11.55 19.53
C ASN A 494 15.37 11.98 18.12
N ILE A 495 15.74 13.20 17.73
CA ILE A 495 15.53 13.73 16.38
C ILE A 495 16.87 14.17 15.80
N THR A 496 17.30 13.56 14.70
CA THR A 496 18.54 13.91 13.99
C THR A 496 18.21 14.54 12.65
N PHE A 497 18.76 15.72 12.38
CA PHE A 497 18.69 16.43 11.10
C PHE A 497 20.03 16.28 10.39
N THR A 498 20.04 15.79 9.15
CA THR A 498 21.23 15.62 8.32
C THR A 498 21.02 16.33 6.99
N THR A 499 21.80 17.37 6.72
CA THR A 499 21.71 18.14 5.48
C THR A 499 22.82 17.73 4.51
N ILE A 500 22.42 17.36 3.29
CA ILE A 500 23.32 16.97 2.20
C ILE A 500 23.26 18.05 1.13
N GLY A 501 24.41 18.58 0.72
CA GLY A 501 24.53 19.62 -0.29
C GLY A 501 25.34 19.16 -1.51
N VAL A 502 24.98 19.69 -2.68
CA VAL A 502 25.80 19.64 -3.90
C VAL A 502 26.41 21.03 -4.07
N ASN A 503 27.75 21.11 -4.09
CA ASN A 503 28.44 22.41 -4.15
C ASN A 503 28.24 23.05 -5.54
N ASP A 504 27.54 24.18 -5.58
CA ASP A 504 27.94 25.27 -6.46
C ASP A 504 29.02 26.03 -5.71
N SER A 505 30.12 26.38 -6.36
CA SER A 505 31.15 27.19 -5.70
C SER A 505 30.56 28.55 -5.27
N CYS A 506 30.53 28.82 -3.95
CA CYS A 506 30.11 30.03 -3.17
C CYS A 506 28.83 29.77 -2.32
N THR A 507 28.68 30.05 -1.02
CA THR A 507 29.42 30.78 0.03
C THR A 507 28.73 30.51 1.40
N THR A 508 29.51 30.26 2.46
CA THR A 508 29.24 30.42 3.92
C THR A 508 27.88 30.03 4.53
N VAL A 509 27.87 29.01 5.40
CA VAL A 509 26.81 28.72 6.39
C VAL A 509 27.23 29.28 7.76
N THR A 510 26.35 30.07 8.37
CA THR A 510 26.47 30.56 9.75
C THR A 510 25.54 29.74 10.64
N THR A 511 26.11 29.11 11.67
CA THR A 511 25.39 28.34 12.69
C THR A 511 24.51 29.24 13.55
N HIS A 512 23.28 28.80 13.86
CA HIS A 512 22.45 29.40 14.92
C HIS A 512 22.07 28.33 15.94
N SER A 513 22.33 28.67 17.20
CA SER A 513 22.13 27.85 18.40
C SER A 513 20.65 27.59 18.69
N VAL A 514 20.31 26.37 19.13
CA VAL A 514 19.01 26.08 19.72
C VAL A 514 19.10 26.29 21.23
N VAL A 515 18.30 27.22 21.76
CA VAL A 515 18.04 27.35 23.19
C VAL A 515 16.73 26.59 23.47
N PRO A 516 16.72 25.59 24.38
CA PRO A 516 15.48 24.97 24.81
C PRO A 516 14.69 25.98 25.65
N ILE A 517 13.46 26.31 25.25
CA ILE A 517 12.51 26.96 26.15
C ILE A 517 11.77 25.82 26.88
N LEU A 518 11.98 25.77 28.19
CA LEU A 518 11.37 24.85 29.15
C LEU A 518 9.84 24.95 29.18
#